data_AF-A0A936B5Q3-F1
#
_entry.id   AF-A0A936B5Q3-F1
#
_cell.length_a   1.000
_cell.length_b   1.000
_cell.length_c   1.000
_cell.angle_alpha   90.00
_cell.angle_beta   90.00
_cell.angle_gamma   90.00
#
_symmetry.space_group_name_H-M   'P 1'
#
loop_
_entity.id
_entity.type
_entity.pdbx_description
1 polymer ?
#
loop_
_entity_poly.entity_id
_entity_poly.type
_entity_poly.pdbx_seq_one_letter_code
_entity_poly.pdbx_strand_id
1 'polypeptide(L)' 'MLADTYAVDKILREAKQLSPEYRLRLVQKIIQTLVPPLPISPSQPLHFGEFGGDELKMSTWEDFAIAEWHPSEEELNGA' A
#
# COMPACT_ATOMS: atom_id res chain seq x y z
N MET A 1 27.70 12.00 -5.75
CA MET A 1 27.33 11.66 -7.14
C MET A 1 28.07 10.42 -7.66
N LEU A 2 29.41 10.41 -7.84
CA LEU A 2 30.11 9.17 -8.30
C LEU A 2 30.23 8.06 -7.23
N ALA A 3 30.27 8.43 -5.95
CA ALA A 3 30.30 7.46 -4.85
C ALA A 3 28.97 6.70 -4.70
N ASP A 4 27.85 7.35 -5.02
CA ASP A 4 26.51 6.79 -4.89
C ASP A 4 26.25 5.72 -5.96
N THR A 5 26.70 5.96 -7.20
CA THR A 5 26.59 4.98 -8.29
C THR A 5 27.42 3.74 -8.02
N TYR A 6 28.63 3.90 -7.46
CA TYR A 6 29.48 2.77 -7.09
C TYR A 6 28.84 1.90 -5.99
N ALA A 7 28.21 2.54 -4.99
CA ALA A 7 27.50 1.83 -3.93
C ALA A 7 26.33 1.00 -4.48
N VAL A 8 25.54 1.58 -5.38
CA VAL A 8 24.42 0.89 -6.04
C VAL A 8 24.90 -0.31 -6.86
N ASP A 9 25.97 -0.15 -7.66
CA ASP A 9 26.54 -1.24 -8.46
C ASP A 9 27.11 -2.38 -7.62
N LYS A 10 27.62 -2.07 -6.43
CA LYS A 10 28.08 -3.08 -5.46
C LYS A 10 26.89 -3.90 -4.93
N ILE A 11 25.82 -3.22 -4.49
CA ILE A 11 24.60 -3.86 -3.99
C ILE A 11 23.99 -4.77 -5.08
N LEU A 12 23.99 -4.32 -6.34
CA LEU A 12 23.47 -5.09 -7.47
C LEU A 12 24.27 -6.38 -7.72
N ARG A 13 25.59 -6.35 -7.55
CA ARG A 13 26.44 -7.53 -7.65
C ARG A 13 26.19 -8.53 -6.51
N GLU A 14 26.08 -8.04 -5.29
CA GLU A 14 25.80 -8.89 -4.11
C GLU A 14 24.39 -9.50 -4.20
N ALA A 15 23.39 -8.74 -4.62
CA ALA A 15 22.03 -9.22 -4.80
C ALA A 15 21.91 -10.36 -5.84
N LYS A 16 22.73 -10.34 -6.90
CA LYS A 16 22.78 -11.41 -7.90
C LYS A 16 23.34 -12.73 -7.35
N GLN A 17 24.08 -12.71 -6.24
CA GLN A 17 24.61 -13.92 -5.60
C GLN A 17 23.61 -14.57 -4.63
N LEU A 18 22.57 -13.83 -4.22
CA LEU A 18 21.52 -14.36 -3.35
C LEU A 18 20.66 -15.42 -4.06
N SER A 19 20.08 -16.34 -3.30
CA SER A 19 19.05 -17.25 -3.83
C SER A 19 17.79 -16.46 -4.24
N PRO A 20 16.93 -17.03 -5.09
CA PRO A 20 15.70 -16.38 -5.52
C PRO A 20 14.81 -15.90 -4.36
N GLU A 21 14.67 -16.69 -3.28
CA GLU A 21 13.83 -16.29 -2.14
C GLU A 21 14.39 -15.05 -1.42
N TYR A 22 15.71 -14.98 -1.25
CA TYR A 22 16.34 -13.84 -0.60
C TYR A 22 16.33 -12.59 -1.48
N ARG A 23 16.37 -12.72 -2.81
CA ARG A 23 16.17 -11.58 -3.72
C ARG A 23 14.78 -10.98 -3.58
N LEU A 24 13.74 -11.81 -3.51
CA LEU A 24 12.37 -11.34 -3.30
C LEU A 24 12.21 -10.61 -1.96
N ARG A 25 12.79 -11.14 -0.89
CA ARG A 25 12.80 -10.47 0.42
C ARG A 25 13.53 -9.13 0.40
N LEU A 26 14.65 -9.05 -0.34
CA LEU A 26 15.38 -7.80 -0.50
C LEU A 26 14.53 -6.74 -1.23
N VAL A 27 13.85 -7.12 -2.31
CA VAL A 27 12.93 -6.23 -3.04
C VAL A 27 11.80 -5.73 -2.12
N GLN A 28 11.18 -6.61 -1.35
CA GLN A 28 10.13 -6.22 -0.39
C GLN A 28 10.62 -5.18 0.61
N LYS A 29 11.82 -5.38 1.20
CA LYS A 29 12.40 -4.42 2.13
C LYS A 29 12.69 -3.07 1.47
N ILE A 30 13.21 -3.07 0.24
CA ILE A 30 13.46 -1.82 -0.50
C ILE A 30 12.14 -1.07 -0.71
N ILE A 31 11.09 -1.76 -1.16
CA ILE A 31 9.75 -1.15 -1.32
C ILE A 31 9.26 -0.55 0.01
N GLN A 32 9.42 -1.24 1.13
CA GLN A 32 9.05 -0.73 2.46
C GLN A 32 9.85 0.53 2.86
N THR A 33 11.07 0.70 2.38
CA THR A 33 11.85 1.93 2.63
C THR A 33 11.46 3.10 1.72
N LEU A 34 10.88 2.81 0.56
CA LEU A 34 10.46 3.81 -0.43
C LEU A 34 9.03 4.27 -0.22
N VAL A 35 8.17 3.42 0.33
CA VAL A 35 6.80 3.78 0.71
C VAL A 35 6.89 4.33 2.14
N PRO A 36 6.77 5.66 2.35
CA PRO A 36 6.62 6.19 3.69
C PRO A 36 5.45 5.47 4.35
N PRO A 37 5.55 5.09 5.64
CA PRO A 37 4.40 4.52 6.33
C PRO A 37 3.26 5.53 6.18
N LEU A 38 2.23 5.16 5.42
CA LEU A 38 1.03 5.97 5.30
C LEU A 38 0.61 6.28 6.73
N PRO A 39 0.41 7.56 7.09
CA PRO A 39 -0.19 7.85 8.37
C PRO A 39 -1.47 7.00 8.41
N ILE A 40 -1.60 6.18 9.46
CA ILE A 40 -2.85 5.51 9.77
C ILE A 40 -3.78 6.65 10.14
N SER A 41 -4.36 7.29 9.13
CA SER A 41 -5.38 8.29 9.33
C SER A 41 -6.50 7.55 10.07
N PRO A 42 -6.94 8.04 11.24
CA PRO A 42 -8.09 7.43 11.89
C PRO A 42 -9.18 7.33 10.84
N SER A 43 -9.75 6.14 10.64
CA SER A 43 -10.77 5.88 9.63
C SER A 43 -11.92 6.86 9.85
N GLN A 44 -11.87 8.00 9.18
CA GLN A 44 -12.97 8.94 9.19
C GLN A 44 -14.04 8.28 8.32
N PRO A 45 -15.28 8.15 8.83
CA PRO A 45 -16.36 7.65 8.01
C PRO A 45 -16.45 8.49 6.74
N LEU A 46 -16.59 7.82 5.59
CA LEU A 46 -16.78 8.50 4.32
C LEU A 46 -18.11 9.28 4.39
N HIS A 47 -18.03 10.61 4.36
CA HIS A 47 -19.19 11.48 4.31
C HIS A 47 -19.56 11.74 2.85
N PHE A 48 -20.80 11.38 2.47
CA PHE A 48 -21.29 11.59 1.11
C PHE A 48 -21.27 13.08 0.74
N GLY A 49 -20.48 13.44 -0.28
CA GLY A 49 -20.32 14.83 -0.72
C GLY A 49 -19.17 15.60 -0.05
N GLU A 50 -18.37 14.98 0.82
CA GLU A 50 -17.19 15.59 1.43
C GLU A 50 -15.88 14.90 0.99
N PHE A 51 -14.78 15.66 1.00
CA PHE A 51 -13.46 15.15 0.62
C PHE A 51 -12.88 14.23 1.71
N GLY A 52 -12.53 12.99 1.36
CA GLY A 52 -11.67 12.14 2.18
C GLY A 52 -10.25 12.71 2.22
N GLY A 53 -9.62 12.68 3.40
CA GLY A 53 -8.34 13.33 3.69
C GLY A 53 -7.19 12.96 2.75
N ASP A 54 -6.30 13.96 2.57
CA ASP A 54 -5.05 14.00 1.80
C ASP A 54 -5.07 13.34 0.40
N GLU A 55 -5.11 14.24 -0.60
CA GLU A 55 -4.82 14.03 -2.03
C GLU A 55 -5.99 13.70 -2.97
N LEU A 56 -6.60 14.78 -3.49
CA LEU A 56 -6.84 15.02 -4.94
C LEU A 56 -7.80 14.11 -5.72
N LYS A 57 -8.66 13.31 -5.09
CA LYS A 57 -9.78 12.66 -5.80
C LYS A 57 -11.10 12.81 -5.05
N MET A 58 -12.14 13.23 -5.78
CA MET A 58 -13.53 13.09 -5.31
C MET A 58 -13.87 11.61 -5.27
N SER A 59 -14.44 11.15 -4.15
CA SER A 59 -15.06 9.83 -4.07
C SER A 59 -16.15 9.73 -5.14
N THR A 60 -16.04 8.70 -5.96
CA THR A 60 -16.97 8.40 -7.05
C THR A 60 -18.16 7.59 -6.53
N TRP A 61 -19.22 7.48 -7.33
CA TRP A 61 -20.34 6.59 -7.03
C TRP A 61 -19.91 5.13 -6.84
N GLU A 62 -18.83 4.70 -7.50
CA GLU A 62 -18.27 3.35 -7.36
C GLU A 62 -17.69 3.14 -5.94
N ASP A 63 -17.04 4.16 -5.38
CA ASP A 63 -16.48 4.10 -4.02
C ASP A 63 -17.58 3.95 -2.96
N PHE A 64 -18.74 4.59 -3.18
CA PHE A 64 -19.91 4.40 -2.31
C PHE A 64 -20.53 3.00 -2.47
N ALA A 65 -20.67 2.49 -3.69
CA ALA A 65 -21.18 1.15 -3.93
C ALA A 65 -20.30 0.06 -3.30
N ILE A 66 -18.98 0.28 -3.24
CA ILE A 66 -18.03 -0.63 -2.57
C ILE A 66 -18.14 -0.54 -1.03
N ALA A 67 -18.46 0.64 -0.50
CA ALA A 67 -18.60 0.88 0.94
C ALA A 67 -19.99 0.50 1.48
N GLU A 68 -21.00 0.32 0.62
CA GLU A 68 -22.32 -0.12 1.02
C GLU A 68 -22.27 -1.54 1.58
N TRP A 69 -22.69 -1.66 2.84
CA TRP A 69 -22.76 -2.95 3.50
C TRP A 69 -23.97 -3.74 2.97
N HIS A 70 -23.70 -4.84 2.27
CA HIS A 70 -24.70 -5.78 1.78
C HIS A 70 -24.55 -7.14 2.51
N PRO A 71 -24.98 -7.23 3.77
CA PRO A 71 -24.88 -8.50 4.49
C PRO A 71 -25.77 -9.55 3.84
N SER A 72 -25.30 -10.79 3.83
CA SER A 72 -26.14 -11.94 3.47
C SER A 72 -27.18 -12.20 4.56
N GLU A 73 -28.26 -12.93 4.24
CA GLU A 73 -29.22 -13.34 5.27
C GLU A 73 -28.57 -14.16 6.39
N GLU A 74 -27.52 -14.91 6.08
CA GLU A 74 -26.78 -15.70 7.07
C GLU A 74 -26.01 -14.80 8.04
N GLU A 75 -25.40 -13.72 7.56
CA GLU A 75 -24.69 -12.72 8.36
C GLU A 75 -25.65 -11.87 9.21
N LEU A 76 -26.85 -11.58 8.70
CA LEU A 76 -27.90 -10.91 9.46
C LEU A 76 -28.46 -11.78 10.60
N ASN A 77 -28.46 -13.10 10.41
CA ASN A 77 -29.01 -14.06 11.36
C ASN A 77 -27.98 -14.63 12.36
N GLY A 78 -26.70 -14.23 12.24
CA GLY A 78 -25.67 -14.47 13.26
C GLY A 78 -25.28 -15.94 13.47
N ALA A 79 -25.22 -16.74 12.41
CA ALA A 79 -24.82 -18.15 12.46
C ALA A 79 -23.31 -18.35 12.71
#